data_AF-A0A8T6LU17-F1
#
_entry.id   AF-A0A8T6LU17-F1
#
_cell.length_a   1.000
_cell.length_b   1.000
_cell.length_c   1.000
_cell.angle_alpha   90.00
_cell.angle_beta   90.00
_cell.angle_gamma   90.00
#
_symmetry.space_group_name_H-M   'P 1'
#
loop_
_entity.id
_entity.type
_entity.pdbx_description
1 polymer ?
#
loop_
_entity_poly.entity_id
_entity_poly.type
_entity_poly.pdbx_seq_one_letter_code
_entity_poly.pdbx_strand_id
1 'polypeptide(L)'
;MKRVILDTNIYGLILKVKEEEKIINQLSSKKDILIYGFDIIRKELRDVPKKIKIDNKNLRVVILNLYDKIIKTHSLENNSYIKKLAENYFQTFKEINKNASKKKMMND
;
A
#
# COMPACT_ATOMS: atom_id res chain seq x y z
N MET A 1 -7.17 -16.41 -12.03
CA MET A 1 -7.21 -15.01 -11.54
C MET A 1 -6.38 -14.87 -10.27
N LYS A 2 -5.26 -14.16 -10.34
CA LYS A 2 -4.36 -13.85 -9.22
C LYS A 2 -4.86 -12.59 -8.51
N ARG A 3 -4.92 -12.62 -7.18
CA ARG A 3 -5.28 -11.46 -6.36
C ARG A 3 -4.02 -10.92 -5.73
N VAL A 4 -3.78 -9.62 -5.86
CA VAL A 4 -2.54 -8.99 -5.39
C VAL A 4 -2.84 -7.69 -4.65
N ILE A 5 -1.94 -7.32 -3.76
CA ILE A 5 -1.89 -6.01 -3.11
C ILE A 5 -0.51 -5.44 -3.44
N LEU A 6 -0.45 -4.18 -3.84
CA LEU A 6 0.83 -3.51 -4.09
C LEU A 6 1.30 -2.82 -2.82
N ASP A 7 2.56 -3.00 -2.46
CA ASP A 7 3.16 -2.27 -1.35
C ASP A 7 3.31 -0.77 -1.68
N THR A 8 3.40 0.06 -0.64
CA THR A 8 3.49 1.53 -0.72
C THR A 8 4.66 1.98 -1.59
N ASN A 9 5.80 1.27 -1.53
CA ASN A 9 6.99 1.59 -2.32
C ASN A 9 6.77 1.49 -3.84
N ILE A 10 5.90 0.57 -4.30
CA ILE A 10 5.66 0.31 -5.72
C ILE A 10 5.05 1.54 -6.39
N TYR A 11 4.16 2.26 -5.71
CA TYR A 11 3.56 3.49 -6.24
C TYR A 11 4.62 4.57 -6.48
N GLY A 12 5.59 4.69 -5.58
CA GLY A 12 6.71 5.61 -5.75
C GLY A 12 7.64 5.20 -6.90
N LEU A 13 7.81 3.90 -7.15
CA LEU A 13 8.58 3.39 -8.28
C LEU A 13 7.87 3.66 -9.62
N ILE A 14 6.55 3.44 -9.70
CA ILE A 14 5.76 3.70 -10.90
C ILE A 14 5.89 5.16 -11.35
N LEU A 15 5.79 6.12 -10.42
CA LEU A 15 5.93 7.55 -10.72
C LEU A 15 7.32 7.96 -11.22
N LYS A 16 8.35 7.14 -10.99
CA LYS A 16 9.71 7.42 -11.49
C LYS A 16 9.93 6.92 -12.92
N VAL A 17 9.04 6.07 -13.45
CA VAL A 17 9.17 5.51 -14.80
C VAL A 17 8.51 6.44 -15.81
N LYS A 18 9.17 6.70 -16.94
CA LYS A 18 8.62 7.51 -18.04
C LYS A 18 7.35 6.91 -18.67
N GLU A 19 7.11 5.62 -18.46
CA GLU A 19 6.01 4.84 -19.04
C GLU A 19 4.91 4.51 -18.02
N GLU A 20 4.68 5.36 -17.01
CA GLU A 20 3.63 5.18 -15.98
C GLU A 20 2.29 4.74 -16.59
N GLU A 21 1.80 5.44 -17.63
CA GLU A 21 0.51 5.15 -18.25
C GLU A 21 0.45 3.75 -18.86
N LYS A 22 1.56 3.28 -19.46
CA LYS A 22 1.64 1.93 -20.03
C LYS A 22 1.55 0.88 -18.93
N ILE A 23 2.20 1.11 -17.78
CA ILE A 23 2.11 0.20 -16.62
C ILE A 23 0.67 0.14 -16.13
N ILE A 24 0.01 1.29 -15.93
CA ILE A 24 -1.39 1.35 -15.48
C ILE A 24 -2.32 0.63 -16.46
N ASN A 25 -2.12 0.83 -17.76
CA ASN A 25 -2.91 0.18 -18.81
C ASN A 25 -2.69 -1.34 -18.82
N GLN A 26 -1.46 -1.81 -18.65
CA GLN A 26 -1.15 -3.24 -18.55
C GLN A 26 -1.77 -3.88 -17.30
N LEU A 27 -1.71 -3.20 -16.15
CA LEU A 27 -2.35 -3.68 -14.91
C LEU A 27 -3.87 -3.73 -15.06
N SER A 28 -4.46 -2.75 -15.76
CA SER A 28 -5.91 -2.65 -15.94
C SER A 28 -6.49 -3.60 -16.99
N SER A 29 -5.71 -3.98 -18.00
CA SER A 29 -6.13 -4.82 -19.13
C SER A 29 -5.98 -6.33 -18.87
N LYS A 30 -5.13 -6.72 -17.92
CA LYS A 30 -4.93 -8.13 -17.56
C LYS A 30 -6.12 -8.65 -16.76
N LYS A 31 -7.01 -9.41 -17.43
CA LYS A 31 -8.15 -10.10 -16.80
C LYS A 31 -7.73 -11.12 -15.73
N ASP A 32 -6.48 -11.59 -15.78
CA ASP A 32 -5.96 -12.58 -14.84
C ASP A 32 -5.44 -12.00 -13.53
N ILE A 33 -5.42 -10.68 -13.35
CA ILE A 33 -4.91 -10.02 -12.14
C ILE A 33 -5.99 -9.09 -11.57
N LEU A 34 -6.26 -9.23 -10.28
CA LEU A 34 -7.14 -8.35 -9.53
C LEU A 34 -6.33 -7.68 -8.42
N ILE A 35 -6.23 -6.36 -8.47
CA ILE A 35 -5.46 -5.56 -7.51
C ILE A 35 -6.41 -5.03 -6.45
N TYR A 36 -6.14 -5.33 -5.19
CA TYR A 36 -6.88 -4.80 -4.06
C TYR A 36 -6.12 -3.64 -3.42
N GLY A 37 -6.87 -2.62 -3.05
CA GLY A 37 -6.43 -1.61 -2.10
C GLY A 37 -6.56 -2.09 -0.67
N PHE A 38 -5.76 -1.51 0.22
CA PHE A 38 -5.87 -1.68 1.66
C PHE A 38 -5.74 -0.33 2.35
N ASP A 39 -6.53 -0.10 3.41
CA ASP A 39 -6.58 1.20 4.07
C ASP A 39 -5.23 1.61 4.68
N ILE A 40 -4.42 0.65 5.14
CA ILE A 40 -3.07 0.89 5.67
C ILE A 40 -2.16 1.50 4.61
N ILE A 41 -2.11 0.92 3.40
CA ILE A 41 -1.33 1.46 2.28
C ILE A 41 -1.80 2.88 1.93
N ARG A 42 -3.12 3.10 1.87
CA ARG A 42 -3.66 4.44 1.62
C ARG A 42 -3.24 5.45 2.70
N LYS A 43 -3.13 5.05 3.97
CA LYS A 43 -2.66 5.91 5.06
C LYS A 43 -1.17 6.24 4.88
N GLU A 44 -0.34 5.25 4.60
CA GLU A 44 1.09 5.45 4.35
C GLU A 44 1.35 6.40 3.18
N LEU A 45 0.58 6.26 2.08
CA LEU A 45 0.62 7.18 0.95
C LEU A 45 0.17 8.61 1.30
N ARG A 46 -0.72 8.79 2.28
CA ARG A 46 -1.11 10.13 2.77
C ARG A 46 -0.02 10.77 3.63
N ASP A 47 0.88 9.99 4.22
CA ASP A 47 1.95 10.52 5.06
C ASP A 47 3.09 11.13 4.25
N VAL A 48 3.12 10.90 2.92
CA VAL A 48 4.04 11.54 1.98
C VAL A 48 4.04 13.08 2.18
N PRO A 49 5.20 13.74 2.39
CA PRO A 49 5.24 15.16 2.73
C PRO A 49 4.58 16.06 1.67
N LYS A 50 3.70 16.98 2.10
CA LYS A 50 2.98 17.91 1.20
C LYS A 50 3.90 18.87 0.44
N LYS A 51 5.11 19.10 0.93
CA LYS A 51 6.08 20.05 0.34
C LYS A 51 6.79 19.48 -0.89
N ILE A 52 6.78 18.16 -1.07
CA ILE A 52 7.44 17.52 -2.21
C ILE A 52 6.55 17.65 -3.44
N LYS A 53 7.14 18.06 -4.55
CA LYS A 53 6.47 18.19 -5.84
C LYS A 53 7.15 17.34 -6.91
N ILE A 54 6.35 16.88 -7.86
CA ILE A 54 6.79 16.25 -9.11
C ILE A 54 6.05 16.96 -10.25
N ASP A 55 6.75 17.45 -11.26
CA ASP A 55 6.18 18.22 -12.38
C ASP A 55 5.22 19.33 -11.93
N ASN A 56 5.65 20.13 -10.94
CA ASN A 56 4.86 21.19 -10.28
C ASN A 56 3.59 20.73 -9.55
N LYS A 57 3.29 19.43 -9.50
CA LYS A 57 2.15 18.84 -8.79
C LYS A 57 2.56 18.34 -7.41
N ASN A 58 1.63 18.36 -6.47
CA ASN A 58 1.85 17.83 -5.12
C ASN A 58 2.01 16.30 -5.17
N LEU A 59 3.16 15.77 -4.73
CA LEU A 59 3.46 14.33 -4.82
C LEU A 59 2.41 13.46 -4.12
N ARG A 60 1.91 13.90 -2.96
CA ARG A 60 0.87 13.19 -2.23
C ARG A 60 -0.41 13.07 -3.04
N VAL A 61 -0.82 14.14 -3.73
CA VAL A 61 -2.02 14.12 -4.57
C VAL A 61 -1.81 13.18 -5.75
N VAL A 62 -0.64 13.27 -6.40
CA VAL A 62 -0.30 12.42 -7.56
C VAL A 62 -0.31 10.94 -7.17
N ILE A 63 0.33 10.57 -6.06
CA ILE A 63 0.45 9.16 -5.66
C ILE A 63 -0.88 8.58 -5.17
N LEU A 64 -1.73 9.38 -4.52
CA LEU A 64 -3.08 8.95 -4.12
C LEU A 64 -3.98 8.75 -5.34
N ASN A 65 -3.89 9.63 -6.34
CA ASN A 65 -4.62 9.46 -7.59
C ASN A 65 -4.15 8.22 -8.35
N LEU A 66 -2.85 7.93 -8.35
CA LEU A 66 -2.30 6.71 -8.93
C LEU A 66 -2.84 5.46 -8.21
N TYR A 67 -2.85 5.48 -6.87
CA TYR A 67 -3.44 4.42 -6.06
C TYR A 67 -4.89 4.15 -6.45
N ASP A 68 -5.72 5.20 -6.49
CA ASP A 68 -7.15 5.08 -6.82
C ASP A 68 -7.38 4.57 -8.24
N LYS A 69 -6.56 4.98 -9.22
CA LYS A 69 -6.59 4.46 -10.59
C LYS A 69 -6.29 2.96 -10.66
N ILE A 70 -5.34 2.47 -9.86
CA ILE A 70 -4.89 1.07 -9.89
C ILE A 70 -5.91 0.16 -9.20
N ILE A 71 -6.41 0.52 -8.01
CA ILE A 71 -7.28 -0.36 -7.22
C ILE A 71 -8.75 -0.34 -7.70
N LYS A 72 -9.15 0.72 -8.42
CA LYS A 72 -10.53 0.99 -8.84
C LYS A 72 -11.49 0.94 -7.64
N THR A 73 -12.36 -0.07 -7.56
CA THR A 73 -13.37 -0.24 -6.52
C THR A 73 -13.06 -1.36 -5.53
N HIS A 74 -11.93 -2.06 -5.71
CA HIS A 74 -11.57 -3.21 -4.88
C HIS A 74 -10.77 -2.73 -3.67
N SER A 75 -11.43 -2.60 -2.52
CA SER A 75 -10.76 -2.30 -1.25
C SER A 75 -11.03 -3.37 -0.20
N LEU A 76 -9.99 -3.68 0.55
CA LEU A 76 -10.10 -4.43 1.80
C LEU A 76 -10.12 -3.42 2.96
N GLU A 77 -11.02 -3.65 3.91
CA GLU A 77 -11.12 -2.83 5.10
C GLU A 77 -10.37 -3.47 6.26
N ASN A 78 -9.59 -2.68 6.99
CA ASN A 78 -8.99 -3.10 8.25
C ASN A 78 -10.03 -3.04 9.38
N ASN A 79 -10.86 -4.08 9.43
CA ASN A 79 -11.90 -4.25 10.42
C ASN A 79 -11.33 -4.65 11.80
N SER A 80 -12.18 -4.62 12.83
CA SER A 80 -11.80 -4.93 14.22
C SER A 80 -11.24 -6.36 14.37
N TYR A 81 -11.73 -7.31 13.57
CA TYR A 81 -11.26 -8.69 13.60
C TYR A 81 -9.82 -8.82 13.11
N ILE A 82 -9.48 -8.19 11.97
CA ILE A 82 -8.12 -8.16 11.44
C ILE A 82 -7.17 -7.50 12.42
N LYS A 83 -7.59 -6.39 13.05
CA LYS A 83 -6.79 -5.71 14.09
C LYS A 83 -6.52 -6.63 15.28
N LYS A 84 -7.56 -7.31 15.78
CA LYS A 84 -7.42 -8.26 16.89
C LYS A 84 -6.49 -9.42 16.52
N LEU A 85 -6.58 -9.91 15.30
CA LEU A 85 -5.69 -10.96 14.80
C LEU A 85 -4.23 -10.49 14.77
N ALA A 86 -3.98 -9.27 14.27
CA ALA A 86 -2.65 -8.66 14.26
C ALA A 86 -2.10 -8.40 15.67
N GLU A 87 -2.97 -7.98 16.61
CA GLU A 87 -2.61 -7.81 18.02
C GLU A 87 -2.24 -9.13 18.68
N ASN A 88 -3.05 -10.18 18.48
CA ASN A 88 -2.76 -11.51 19.00
C ASN A 88 -1.42 -12.03 18.46
N TYR A 89 -1.19 -11.88 17.16
CA TYR A 89 0.09 -12.23 16.53
C TYR A 89 1.27 -11.51 17.21
N PHE A 90 1.13 -10.20 17.46
CA PHE A 90 2.15 -9.43 18.15
C PHE A 90 2.40 -9.91 19.59
N GLN A 91 1.35 -10.27 20.34
CA GLN A 91 1.53 -10.82 21.69
C GLN A 91 2.31 -12.14 21.66
N THR A 92 1.93 -13.06 20.77
CA THR A 92 2.66 -14.32 20.60
C THR A 92 4.12 -14.08 20.21
N PHE A 93 4.38 -13.14 19.29
CA PHE A 93 5.74 -12.77 18.89
C PHE A 93 6.56 -12.23 20.08
N LYS A 94 5.94 -11.45 20.97
CA LYS A 94 6.59 -10.88 22.17
C LYS A 94 6.86 -11.94 23.25
N GLU A 95 5.97 -12.91 23.42
CA GLU A 95 6.17 -14.03 24.34
C GLU A 95 7.38 -14.88 23.93
N ILE A 96 7.52 -15.14 22.63
CA ILE A 96 8.67 -15.87 22.07
C ILE A 96 9.94 -15.03 22.15
N ASN A 97 9.85 -13.74 21.78
CA ASN A 97 10.97 -12.82 21.78
C ASN A 97 10.83 -11.84 22.95
N LYS A 98 11.19 -12.29 24.17
CA LYS A 98 11.00 -11.59 25.47
C LYS A 98 11.30 -10.07 25.50
N ASN A 99 12.07 -9.53 24.56
CA ASN A 99 12.43 -8.11 24.41
C ASN A 99 12.12 -7.51 23.00
N ALA A 100 11.26 -8.13 22.20
CA ALA A 100 10.90 -7.61 20.88
C ALA A 100 10.09 -6.31 21.00
N SER A 101 10.59 -5.25 20.37
CA SER A 101 9.83 -4.02 20.22
C SER A 101 8.77 -4.18 19.13
N LYS A 102 7.62 -3.52 19.29
CA LYS A 102 6.58 -3.45 18.25
C LYS A 102 7.14 -2.97 16.90
N LYS A 103 8.12 -2.06 16.96
CA LYS A 103 8.83 -1.54 15.78
C LYS A 103 9.67 -2.61 15.08
N LYS A 104 10.29 -3.53 15.82
CA LYS A 104 11.04 -4.65 15.22
C LYS A 104 10.10 -5.59 14.46
N MET A 105 8.97 -5.95 15.06
CA MET A 105 7.96 -6.80 14.39
C MET A 105 7.34 -6.14 13.16
N MET A 106 7.05 -4.83 13.21
CA MET A 106 6.46 -4.12 12.07
C MET A 106 7.43 -3.97 10.88
N ASN A 107 8.73 -4.19 11.10
CA ASN A 107 9.78 -4.02 10.11
C ASN A 107 10.43 -5.36 9.69
N ASP A 108 10.09 -6.48 10.33
CA ASP A 108 10.42 -7.85 9.90
C ASP A 108 9.42 -8.28 8.80
#